data_AF-A0A7V8WAW9-F1
#
_entry.id   AF-A0A7V8WAW9-F1
#
_cell.length_a   1.000
_cell.length_b   1.000
_cell.length_c   1.000
_cell.angle_alpha   90.00
_cell.angle_beta   90.00
_cell.angle_gamma   90.00
#
_symmetry.space_group_name_H-M   'P 1'
#
loop_
_entity.id
_entity.type
_entity.pdbx_description
1 polymer ?
#
loop_
_entity_poly.entity_id
_entity_poly.type
_entity_poly.pdbx_seq_one_letter_code
_entity_poly.pdbx_strand_id
1 'polypeptide(L)'
;LAGVDAWVTGLRREQSPTRSDAPKLHWDERHSMWKANPLADWCERDVWDYVSAHDLPYNELHDRGYASIGCTHCTRPGDGRAGRWAGREKVECGLHD
;
A
#
# COMPACT_ATOMS: atom_id res chain seq x y z
N LEU A 1 -15.09 9.20 0.52
CA LEU A 1 -14.41 9.89 1.65
C LEU A 1 -15.16 11.17 2.05
N ALA A 2 -16.49 11.26 1.87
CA ALA A 2 -17.18 12.51 2.18
C ALA A 2 -17.21 12.78 3.70
N GLY A 3 -17.00 14.03 4.10
CA GLY A 3 -17.14 14.49 5.49
C GLY A 3 -15.89 14.32 6.37
N VAL A 4 -14.71 14.11 5.80
CA VAL A 4 -13.43 14.11 6.53
C VAL A 4 -12.45 15.10 5.90
N ASP A 5 -11.61 15.71 6.74
CA ASP A 5 -10.61 16.71 6.30
C ASP A 5 -9.30 16.07 5.80
N ALA A 6 -9.07 14.81 6.16
CA ALA A 6 -7.87 14.08 5.82
C ALA A 6 -8.10 12.57 5.75
N TRP A 7 -7.22 11.88 5.05
CA TRP A 7 -7.14 10.42 5.02
C TRP A 7 -5.71 9.93 5.14
N VAL A 8 -5.55 8.79 5.82
CA VAL A 8 -4.25 8.16 6.07
C VAL A 8 -4.15 6.90 5.21
N THR A 9 -3.00 6.70 4.56
CA THR A 9 -2.75 5.50 3.76
C THR A 9 -1.47 4.79 4.18
N GLY A 10 -1.41 3.48 3.95
CA GLY A 10 -0.22 2.64 4.16
C GLY A 10 0.72 2.62 2.95
N LEU A 11 0.71 3.66 2.11
CA LEU A 11 1.59 3.77 0.94
C LEU A 11 3.04 3.92 1.40
N ARG A 12 3.93 3.12 0.79
CA ARG A 12 5.39 3.18 1.00
C ARG A 12 6.12 3.37 -0.33
N ARG A 13 7.23 4.09 -0.32
CA ARG A 13 8.01 4.43 -1.54
C ARG A 13 8.63 3.21 -2.21
N GLU A 14 9.03 2.21 -1.43
CA GLU A 14 9.64 0.97 -1.92
C GLU A 14 8.69 0.11 -2.77
N GLN A 15 7.38 0.31 -2.65
CA GLN A 15 6.38 -0.60 -3.24
C GLN A 15 6.31 -0.58 -4.77
N SER A 16 6.69 0.52 -5.42
CA SER A 16 6.73 0.64 -6.88
C SER A 16 7.45 1.93 -7.31
N PRO A 17 8.00 1.99 -8.55
CA PRO A 17 8.64 3.20 -9.07
C PRO A 17 7.72 4.42 -9.07
N THR A 18 6.43 4.24 -9.31
CA THR A 18 5.41 5.31 -9.27
C THR A 18 5.20 5.92 -7.88
N ARG A 19 5.73 5.30 -6.82
CA ARG A 19 5.59 5.74 -5.43
C ARG A 19 6.88 6.30 -4.84
N SER A 20 7.99 6.29 -5.58
CA SER A 20 9.33 6.63 -5.08
C SER A 20 9.39 7.97 -4.35
N ASP A 21 8.62 8.95 -4.84
CA ASP A 21 8.64 10.33 -4.35
C ASP A 21 7.41 10.69 -3.51
N ALA A 22 6.64 9.70 -3.07
CA ALA A 22 5.42 9.94 -2.31
C ALA A 22 5.68 10.81 -1.06
N PRO A 23 4.98 11.95 -0.90
CA PRO A 23 5.13 12.80 0.28
C PRO A 23 4.54 12.13 1.53
N LYS A 24 5.12 12.39 2.72
CA LYS A 24 4.49 11.97 3.98
C LYS A 24 3.17 12.69 4.25
N LEU A 25 3.02 13.93 3.77
CA LEU A 25 1.79 14.70 3.83
C LEU A 25 1.71 15.58 2.56
N HIS A 26 0.57 15.56 1.89
CA HIS A 26 0.28 16.43 0.75
C HIS A 26 -1.22 16.64 0.61
N TRP A 27 -1.58 17.68 -0.14
CA TRP A 27 -2.96 17.90 -0.55
C TRP A 27 -3.31 16.95 -1.71
N ASP A 28 -4.42 16.23 -1.58
CA ASP A 28 -4.97 15.35 -2.61
C ASP A 28 -6.07 16.11 -3.35
N GLU A 29 -5.72 16.67 -4.50
CA GLU A 29 -6.62 17.49 -5.33
C GLU A 29 -7.89 16.72 -5.72
N ARG A 30 -7.74 15.43 -6.04
CA ARG A 30 -8.85 14.60 -6.51
C ARG A 30 -9.93 14.41 -5.46
N HIS A 31 -9.51 14.24 -4.20
CA HIS A 31 -10.42 14.06 -3.08
C HIS A 31 -10.67 15.36 -2.31
N SER A 32 -10.00 16.45 -2.67
CA SER A 32 -10.06 17.77 -2.02
C SER A 32 -9.85 17.70 -0.51
N MET A 33 -8.80 16.97 -0.09
CA MET A 33 -8.47 16.77 1.33
C MET A 33 -6.99 16.46 1.54
N TRP A 34 -6.52 16.50 2.78
CA TRP A 34 -5.15 16.12 3.11
C TRP A 34 -4.94 14.60 3.04
N LYS A 35 -3.84 14.16 2.42
CA LYS A 35 -3.41 12.77 2.38
C LYS A 35 -2.11 12.58 3.14
N ALA A 36 -2.16 11.75 4.18
CA ALA A 36 -1.01 11.38 4.99
C ALA A 36 -0.53 9.95 4.66
N ASN A 37 0.78 9.79 4.48
CA ASN A 37 1.46 8.51 4.27
C ASN A 37 2.57 8.37 5.34
N PRO A 38 2.22 8.04 6.60
CA PRO A 38 3.19 8.03 7.70
C PRO A 38 4.35 7.05 7.49
N LEU A 39 4.07 5.96 6.77
CA LEU A 39 5.00 4.88 6.46
C LEU A 39 5.74 5.06 5.13
N ALA A 40 5.72 6.27 4.54
CA ALA A 40 6.27 6.50 3.20
C ALA A 40 7.73 6.05 3.06
N ASP A 41 8.53 6.20 4.11
CA ASP A 41 9.96 5.87 4.20
C ASP A 41 10.26 4.47 4.74
N TRP A 42 9.24 3.69 5.11
CA TRP A 42 9.44 2.34 5.62
C TRP A 42 9.68 1.35 4.48
N CYS A 43 10.63 0.45 4.68
CA CYS A 43 10.79 -0.73 3.84
C CYS A 43 9.89 -1.89 4.31
N GLU A 44 9.81 -2.96 3.53
CA GLU A 44 9.07 -4.17 3.87
C GLU A 44 9.58 -4.80 5.17
N ARG A 45 10.90 -4.79 5.40
CA ARG A 45 11.49 -5.27 6.65
C ARG A 45 11.00 -4.47 7.86
N ASP A 46 10.97 -3.14 7.78
CA ASP A 46 10.52 -2.30 8.90
C ASP A 46 9.07 -2.62 9.29
N VAL A 47 8.21 -2.90 8.30
CA VAL A 47 6.82 -3.31 8.53
C VAL A 47 6.74 -4.64 9.27
N TRP A 48 7.48 -5.66 8.81
CA TRP A 48 7.45 -6.99 9.43
C TRP A 48 8.12 -7.02 10.81
N ASP A 49 9.19 -6.25 10.99
CA ASP A 49 9.84 -6.08 12.29
C ASP A 49 8.84 -5.46 13.29
N TYR A 50 8.08 -4.44 12.87
CA TYR A 50 7.08 -3.80 13.73
C TYR A 50 5.91 -4.74 14.05
N VAL A 51 5.38 -5.45 13.06
CA VAL A 51 4.31 -6.45 13.24
C VAL A 51 4.73 -7.52 14.25
N SER A 52 5.94 -8.06 14.10
CA SER A 52 6.47 -9.12 14.97
C SER A 52 6.77 -8.61 16.37
N ALA A 53 7.39 -7.43 16.50
CA ALA A 53 7.76 -6.86 17.80
C ALA A 53 6.55 -6.49 18.68
N HIS A 54 5.39 -6.23 18.06
CA HIS A 54 4.17 -5.81 18.76
C HIS A 54 3.07 -6.87 18.73
N ASP A 55 3.38 -8.10 18.26
CA ASP A 55 2.42 -9.21 18.15
C ASP A 55 1.11 -8.81 17.43
N LEU A 56 1.26 -8.08 16.32
CA LEU A 56 0.11 -7.59 15.56
C LEU A 56 -0.47 -8.70 14.69
N PRO A 57 -1.81 -8.83 14.60
CA PRO A 57 -2.41 -9.74 13.65
C PRO A 57 -2.14 -9.27 12.22
N TYR A 58 -1.84 -10.22 11.33
CA TYR A 58 -1.69 -10.00 9.90
C TYR A 58 -2.50 -11.02 9.11
N ASN A 59 -2.58 -10.84 7.79
CA ASN A 59 -3.35 -11.73 6.93
C ASN A 59 -2.55 -13.02 6.62
N GLU A 60 -3.09 -14.19 6.96
CA GLU A 60 -2.47 -15.52 6.72
C GLU A 60 -2.07 -15.79 5.26
N LEU A 61 -2.62 -15.04 4.30
CA LEU A 61 -2.18 -15.12 2.91
C LEU A 61 -0.70 -14.70 2.73
N HIS A 62 -0.15 -13.88 3.63
CA HIS A 62 1.28 -13.56 3.60
C HIS A 62 2.15 -14.82 3.78
N ASP A 63 1.75 -15.76 4.64
CA ASP A 63 2.44 -17.05 4.83
C ASP A 63 2.32 -17.96 3.60
N ARG A 64 1.36 -17.65 2.71
CA ARG A 64 1.10 -18.37 1.46
C ARG A 64 1.72 -17.68 0.25
N GLY A 65 2.66 -16.75 0.47
CA GLY A 65 3.43 -16.06 -0.57
C GLY A 65 2.73 -14.85 -1.20
N TYR A 66 1.71 -14.28 -0.57
CA TYR A 66 1.05 -13.07 -1.06
C TYR A 66 1.65 -11.82 -0.42
N ALA A 67 2.71 -11.25 -0.99
CA ALA A 67 3.35 -10.04 -0.44
C ALA A 67 2.47 -8.77 -0.55
N SER A 68 1.61 -8.67 -1.56
CA SER A 68 0.62 -7.59 -1.69
C SER A 68 -0.77 -8.13 -2.00
N ILE A 69 -1.73 -7.86 -1.11
CA ILE A 69 -3.08 -8.40 -1.19
C ILE A 69 -4.07 -7.34 -1.70
N GLY A 70 -4.93 -7.72 -2.64
CA GLY A 70 -6.00 -6.89 -3.20
C GLY A 70 -7.30 -7.69 -3.39
N CYS A 71 -8.01 -7.48 -4.50
CA CYS A 71 -9.18 -8.29 -4.85
C CYS A 71 -8.81 -9.74 -5.20
N THR A 72 -9.71 -10.68 -4.89
CA THR A 72 -9.52 -12.12 -5.14
C THR A 72 -9.18 -12.46 -6.58
N HIS A 73 -9.80 -11.79 -7.56
CA HIS A 73 -9.58 -12.03 -8.99
C HIS A 73 -8.34 -11.32 -9.56
N CYS A 74 -7.69 -10.46 -8.78
CA CYS A 74 -6.65 -9.55 -9.24
C CYS A 74 -5.36 -9.67 -8.42
N THR A 75 -5.25 -10.72 -7.61
CA THR A 75 -4.11 -10.97 -6.73
C THR A 75 -3.68 -12.42 -6.87
N ARG A 76 -2.38 -12.65 -7.05
CA ARG A 76 -1.74 -13.97 -7.02
C ARG A 76 -0.52 -13.91 -6.08
N PRO A 77 0.01 -15.06 -5.62
CA PRO A 77 1.30 -15.09 -4.92
C PRO A 77 2.40 -14.43 -5.76
N GLY A 78 3.35 -13.79 -5.10
CA GLY A 78 4.48 -13.12 -5.73
C GLY A 78 5.07 -12.03 -4.85
N ASP A 79 6.28 -11.61 -5.20
CA ASP A 79 7.08 -10.66 -4.43
C ASP A 79 6.61 -9.21 -4.61
N GLY A 80 6.68 -8.44 -3.53
CA GLY A 80 6.25 -7.04 -3.50
C GLY A 80 4.84 -6.87 -4.09
N ARG A 81 4.74 -6.08 -5.17
CA ARG A 81 3.47 -5.83 -5.88
C ARG A 81 3.31 -6.59 -7.19
N ALA A 82 4.24 -7.48 -7.55
CA ALA A 82 4.18 -8.24 -8.80
C ALA A 82 2.93 -9.15 -8.88
N GLY A 83 2.43 -9.60 -7.72
CA GLY A 83 1.19 -10.38 -7.64
C GLY A 83 -0.10 -9.60 -7.93
N ARG A 84 -0.04 -8.26 -8.02
CA ARG A 84 -1.21 -7.39 -8.24
C ARG A 84 -1.54 -7.25 -9.72
N TRP A 85 -2.83 -7.13 -10.01
CA TRP A 85 -3.40 -6.99 -11.35
C TRP A 85 -2.96 -8.08 -12.33
N ALA A 86 -2.78 -9.30 -11.82
CA ALA A 86 -2.42 -10.46 -12.64
C ALA A 86 -3.33 -10.58 -13.87
N GLY A 87 -2.72 -10.50 -15.07
CA GLY A 87 -3.44 -10.54 -16.35
C GLY A 87 -4.09 -9.22 -16.79
N ARG A 88 -3.65 -8.06 -16.26
CA ARG A 88 -4.09 -6.72 -16.66
C ARG A 88 -2.89 -5.79 -16.88
N GLU A 89 -3.07 -4.73 -17.68
CA GLU A 89 -2.07 -3.67 -17.90
C GLU A 89 -1.97 -2.64 -16.76
N LYS A 90 -2.80 -2.79 -15.72
CA LYS A 90 -2.91 -1.81 -14.63
C LYS A 90 -1.73 -1.95 -13.67
N VAL A 91 -1.06 -0.82 -13.37
CA VAL A 91 0.12 -0.75 -12.50
C VAL A 91 -0.12 -0.02 -11.18
N GLU A 92 -1.23 0.70 -11.03
CA GLU A 92 -1.60 1.38 -9.79
C GLU A 92 -3.09 1.28 -9.48
N CYS A 93 -3.42 1.44 -8.20
CA CYS A 93 -4.80 1.51 -7.78
C CYS A 93 -5.31 2.94 -7.99
N GLY A 94 -6.43 3.09 -8.71
CA GLY A 94 -7.06 4.38 -8.97
C GLY A 94 -7.62 5.11 -7.73
N LEU A 95 -7.30 4.65 -6.52
CA LEU A 95 -7.45 5.42 -5.28
C LEU A 95 -6.30 6.42 -5.09
N HIS A 96 -5.14 6.18 -5.69
CA HIS A 96 -3.93 6.99 -5.47
C HIS A 96 -3.53 7.85 -6.67
N ASP A 97 -4.28 7.74 -7.77
CA ASP A 97 -4.13 8.54 -8.99
C ASP A 97 -4.84 9.88 -8.87
#